data_AF-A0A4R6GWS8-F1
#
_entry.id   AF-A0A4R6GWS8-F1
#
_cell.length_a   1.000
_cell.length_b   1.000
_cell.length_c   1.000
_cell.angle_alpha   90.00
_cell.angle_beta   90.00
_cell.angle_gamma   90.00
#
_symmetry.space_group_name_H-M   'P 1'
#
loop_
_entity.id
_entity.type
_entity.pdbx_description
1 polymer ?
#
loop_
_entity_poly.entity_id
_entity_poly.type
_entity_poly.pdbx_seq_one_letter_code
_entity_poly.pdbx_strand_id
1 'polypeptide(L)'
;MKREKTGGRKAGTPNKATAEIKSRISDILAEHFTPEKVAKNLEAMEPKERLLFLTKLLDYSVPKLKQTDLKADLKSDVITVLPPNFDRAARIAELKQKLNETDE
;
A
#
# COMPACT_ATOMS: atom_id res chain seq x y z
N MET A 1 6.52 19.62 24.67
CA MET A 1 6.95 20.35 23.44
C MET A 1 7.33 19.34 22.36
N LYS A 2 6.69 19.42 21.19
CA LYS A 2 6.98 18.56 20.03
C LYS A 2 8.23 19.09 19.35
N ARG A 3 9.32 18.32 19.27
CA ARG A 3 10.54 18.74 18.57
C ARG A 3 10.28 18.71 17.06
N GLU A 4 10.46 19.83 16.40
CA GLU A 4 10.41 19.91 14.94
C GLU A 4 11.67 19.32 14.33
N LYS A 5 11.51 18.54 13.26
CA LYS A 5 12.62 17.83 12.62
C LYS A 5 13.40 18.82 11.74
N THR A 6 14.62 19.18 12.13
CA THR A 6 15.47 20.17 11.44
C THR A 6 16.28 19.60 10.27
N GLY A 7 16.13 18.31 9.94
CA GLY A 7 16.83 17.71 8.80
C GLY A 7 16.66 16.20 8.66
N GLY A 8 17.17 15.66 7.55
CA GLY A 8 17.13 14.23 7.20
C GLY A 8 16.12 13.87 6.11
N ARG A 9 15.98 12.57 5.84
CA ARG A 9 15.09 12.08 4.77
C ARG A 9 13.63 12.44 5.07
N LYS A 10 12.94 13.00 4.07
CA LYS A 10 11.50 13.30 4.13
C LYS A 10 10.71 12.00 3.94
N ALA A 11 9.59 11.88 4.65
CA ALA A 11 8.65 10.79 4.43
C ALA A 11 8.15 10.85 2.97
N GLY A 12 8.13 9.72 2.28
CA GLY A 12 7.73 9.64 0.87
C GLY A 12 8.87 9.83 -0.14
N THR A 13 10.11 10.16 0.27
CA THR A 13 11.23 10.17 -0.66
C THR A 13 11.57 8.73 -1.07
N PRO A 14 11.46 8.36 -2.37
CA PRO A 14 11.74 7.01 -2.83
C PRO A 14 13.19 6.60 -2.56
N ASN A 15 13.44 5.31 -2.33
CA ASN A 15 14.80 4.79 -2.17
C ASN A 15 15.57 4.96 -3.50
N LYS A 16 16.70 5.66 -3.49
CA LYS A 16 17.54 5.86 -4.69
C LYS A 16 17.91 4.53 -5.37
N ALA A 17 18.34 3.54 -4.59
CA ALA A 17 18.64 2.19 -5.09
C ALA A 17 17.42 1.53 -5.76
N THR A 18 16.21 1.74 -5.25
CA THR A 18 14.99 1.20 -5.90
C THR A 18 14.65 1.94 -7.19
N ALA A 19 14.95 3.23 -7.29
CA ALA A 19 14.73 4.00 -8.51
C ALA A 19 15.69 3.54 -9.63
N GLU A 20 16.95 3.28 -9.30
CA GLU A 20 17.94 2.75 -10.24
C GLU A 20 17.54 1.36 -10.75
N ILE A 21 17.10 0.46 -9.86
CA ILE A 21 16.62 -0.87 -10.26
C ILE A 21 15.39 -0.76 -11.16
N LYS A 22 14.42 0.10 -10.83
CA LYS A 22 13.24 0.33 -11.67
C LYS A 22 13.62 0.86 -13.05
N SER A 23 14.56 1.80 -13.13
CA SER A 23 15.08 2.32 -14.40
C SER A 23 15.67 1.20 -15.24
N ARG A 24 16.56 0.37 -14.66
CA ARG A 24 17.17 -0.75 -15.39
C ARG A 24 16.15 -1.74 -15.91
N ILE A 25 15.10 -2.04 -15.13
CA ILE A 25 14.01 -2.91 -15.57
C ILE A 25 13.26 -2.26 -16.74
N SER A 26 12.99 -0.96 -16.69
CA SER A 26 12.38 -0.22 -17.79
C SER A 26 13.24 -0.23 -19.05
N ASP A 27 14.56 -0.07 -18.91
CA ASP A 27 15.50 -0.09 -20.03
C ASP A 27 15.54 -1.46 -20.70
N ILE A 28 15.59 -2.55 -19.91
CA ILE A 28 15.51 -3.93 -20.42
C ILE A 28 14.19 -4.15 -21.15
N LEU A 29 13.06 -3.71 -20.56
CA LEU A 29 11.76 -3.84 -21.22
C LEU A 29 11.74 -3.08 -22.55
N ALA A 30 12.24 -1.85 -22.59
CA ALA A 30 12.29 -1.06 -23.82
C ALA A 30 13.14 -1.72 -24.92
N GLU A 31 14.25 -2.36 -24.53
CA GLU A 31 15.12 -3.05 -25.46
C GLU A 31 14.47 -4.30 -26.09
N HIS A 32 13.72 -5.07 -25.30
CA HIS A 32 13.12 -6.34 -25.74
C HIS A 32 11.72 -6.18 -26.34
N PHE A 33 10.95 -5.16 -25.94
CA PHE A 33 9.62 -4.86 -26.47
C PHE A 33 9.65 -3.95 -27.71
N THR A 34 10.67 -4.08 -28.55
CA THR A 34 10.67 -3.46 -29.87
C THR A 34 9.80 -4.28 -30.84
N PRO A 35 9.05 -3.63 -31.77
CA PRO A 35 8.13 -4.35 -32.67
C PRO A 35 8.81 -5.49 -33.44
N GLU A 36 10.05 -5.26 -33.88
CA GLU A 36 10.83 -6.23 -34.64
C GLU A 36 11.23 -7.46 -33.82
N LYS A 37 11.69 -7.27 -32.59
CA LYS A 37 12.08 -8.37 -31.70
C LYS A 37 10.85 -9.16 -31.24
N VAL A 38 9.75 -8.47 -30.95
CA VAL A 38 8.49 -9.12 -30.57
C VAL A 38 7.97 -9.99 -31.70
N ALA A 39 7.96 -9.50 -32.94
CA ALA A 39 7.55 -10.30 -34.10
C ALA A 39 8.40 -11.58 -34.26
N LYS A 40 9.73 -11.45 -34.20
CA LYS A 40 10.66 -12.59 -34.28
C LYS A 40 10.44 -13.60 -33.15
N ASN A 41 10.26 -13.12 -31.92
CA ASN A 41 10.01 -13.99 -30.77
C ASN A 41 8.67 -14.72 -30.89
N LEU A 42 7.62 -14.03 -31.39
CA LEU A 42 6.32 -14.66 -31.62
C LEU A 42 6.40 -15.75 -32.67
N GLU A 43 7.13 -15.53 -33.76
CA GLU A 43 7.34 -16.54 -34.80
C GLU A 43 8.12 -17.75 -34.30
N ALA A 44 9.12 -17.54 -33.44
CA ALA A 44 9.94 -18.61 -32.86
C ALA A 44 9.26 -19.41 -31.74
N MET A 45 8.23 -18.85 -31.10
CA MET A 45 7.49 -19.50 -30.01
C MET A 45 6.57 -20.63 -30.47
N GLU A 46 6.31 -21.57 -29.57
CA GLU A 46 5.30 -22.62 -29.79
C GLU A 46 3.90 -22.01 -30.01
N PRO A 47 3.04 -22.63 -30.84
CA PRO A 47 1.72 -22.10 -31.15
C PRO A 47 0.84 -21.84 -29.91
N LYS A 48 0.94 -22.69 -28.89
CA LYS A 48 0.18 -22.54 -27.64
C LYS A 48 0.62 -21.32 -26.83
N GLU A 49 1.93 -21.13 -26.69
CA GLU A 49 2.51 -20.00 -25.95
C GLU A 49 2.23 -18.66 -26.65
N ARG A 50 2.31 -18.66 -27.99
CA ARG A 50 1.95 -17.52 -28.82
C ARG A 50 0.51 -17.05 -28.55
N LEU A 51 -0.45 -17.98 -28.56
CA LEU A 51 -1.85 -17.66 -28.28
C LEU A 51 -2.05 -17.14 -26.85
N LEU A 52 -1.35 -17.73 -25.86
CA LEU A 52 -1.42 -17.27 -24.47
C LEU A 52 -0.88 -15.84 -24.33
N PHE A 53 0.23 -15.52 -24.97
CA PHE A 53 0.81 -14.18 -24.96
C PHE A 53 -0.12 -13.15 -25.60
N LEU A 54 -0.68 -13.46 -26.77
CA LEU A 54 -1.64 -12.58 -27.45
C LEU A 54 -2.90 -12.35 -26.61
N THR A 55 -3.40 -13.38 -25.92
CA THR A 55 -4.56 -13.27 -25.03
C THR A 55 -4.29 -12.33 -23.86
N LYS A 56 -3.08 -12.38 -23.27
CA LYS A 56 -2.67 -11.44 -22.21
C LYS A 56 -2.54 -10.00 -22.72
N LEU A 57 -2.09 -9.80 -23.96
CA LEU A 57 -2.05 -8.46 -24.57
C LEU A 57 -3.46 -7.91 -24.87
N LEU A 58 -4.39 -8.79 -25.24
CA LEU A 58 -5.78 -8.44 -25.49
C LEU A 58 -6.45 -7.77 -24.28
N ASP A 59 -6.09 -8.17 -23.06
CA ASP A 59 -6.59 -7.58 -21.80
C ASP A 59 -6.32 -6.07 -21.70
N TYR A 60 -5.28 -5.58 -22.38
CA TYR A 60 -4.89 -4.17 -22.37
C TYR A 60 -5.41 -3.39 -23.58
N SER A 61 -5.73 -4.06 -24.69
CA SER A 61 -6.26 -3.42 -25.90
C SER A 61 -7.78 -3.30 -25.90
N VAL A 62 -8.48 -4.26 -25.28
CA VAL A 62 -9.94 -4.31 -25.28
C VAL A 62 -10.46 -3.87 -23.91
N PRO A 63 -11.42 -2.93 -23.84
CA PRO A 63 -12.07 -2.58 -22.60
C PRO A 63 -12.72 -3.82 -21.96
N LYS A 64 -12.17 -4.27 -20.83
CA LYS A 64 -12.76 -5.34 -20.02
C LYS A 64 -13.45 -4.77 -18.79
N LEU A 65 -14.63 -5.30 -18.50
CA LEU A 65 -15.39 -4.93 -17.30
C LEU A 65 -14.57 -5.38 -16.08
N LYS A 66 -14.06 -4.42 -15.31
CA LYS A 66 -13.26 -4.73 -14.13
C LYS A 66 -14.15 -5.38 -13.08
N GLN A 67 -13.67 -6.46 -12.45
CA GLN A 67 -14.34 -6.99 -11.27
C GLN A 67 -14.32 -5.91 -10.19
N THR A 68 -15.51 -5.44 -9.81
CA THR A 68 -15.66 -4.53 -8.69
C THR A 68 -15.58 -5.34 -7.42
N ASP A 69 -14.43 -5.31 -6.75
CA ASP A 69 -14.34 -5.73 -5.36
C ASP A 69 -15.16 -4.73 -4.53
N LEU A 70 -16.35 -5.13 -4.11
CA LEU A 70 -17.14 -4.41 -3.11
C LEU A 70 -16.34 -4.46 -1.79
N LYS A 71 -15.40 -3.53 -1.64
CA LYS A 71 -14.85 -3.18 -0.33
C LYS A 71 -15.93 -2.39 0.39
N ALA A 72 -16.89 -3.13 0.96
CA ALA A 72 -17.70 -2.59 2.02
C ALA A 72 -16.73 -2.24 3.15
N ASP A 73 -16.40 -0.95 3.27
CA ASP A 73 -15.88 -0.40 4.52
C ASP A 73 -17.00 -0.58 5.54
N LEU A 74 -17.09 -1.79 6.09
CA LEU A 74 -17.77 -2.06 7.34
C LEU A 74 -16.99 -1.29 8.39
N LYS A 75 -17.26 0.02 8.47
CA LYS A 75 -17.08 0.76 9.71
C LYS A 75 -17.98 0.02 10.68
N SER A 76 -17.41 -0.95 11.40
CA SER A 76 -18.01 -1.39 12.63
C SER A 76 -18.10 -0.12 13.45
N ASP A 77 -19.30 0.45 13.49
CA ASP A 77 -19.71 1.34 14.55
C ASP A 77 -19.58 0.50 15.81
N VAL A 78 -18.35 0.37 16.31
CA VAL A 78 -18.08 -0.04 17.67
C VAL A 78 -18.71 1.08 18.46
N ILE A 79 -19.97 0.90 18.82
CA ILE A 79 -20.64 1.67 19.84
C ILE A 79 -19.81 1.40 21.08
N THR A 80 -18.79 2.21 21.32
CA THR A 80 -18.16 2.31 22.63
C THR A 80 -19.24 2.91 23.51
N VAL A 81 -20.09 2.06 24.10
CA VAL A 81 -20.99 2.44 25.17
C VAL A 81 -20.07 2.84 26.31
N LEU A 82 -19.69 4.11 26.36
CA LEU A 82 -19.03 4.67 27.53
C LEU A 82 -20.05 4.52 28.66
N PRO A 83 -19.75 3.77 29.73
CA PRO A 83 -20.69 3.67 30.83
C PRO A 83 -20.98 5.09 31.33
N PRO A 84 -22.25 5.44 31.61
CA PRO A 84 -22.70 6.82 31.81
C PRO A 84 -21.99 7.56 32.96
N ASN A 85 -21.28 6.83 33.84
CA ASN A 85 -20.61 7.38 35.01
C ASN A 85 -19.09 7.16 35.01
N PHE A 86 -18.46 6.80 33.88
CA PHE A 86 -17.00 6.60 33.85
C PHE A 86 -16.27 7.93 33.67
N ASP A 87 -16.41 8.82 34.65
CA ASP A 87 -15.71 10.10 34.67
C ASP A 87 -14.24 9.87 35.04
N ARG A 88 -13.43 9.57 34.02
CA ARG A 88 -12.02 9.16 34.15
C ARG A 88 -11.21 10.16 34.98
N ALA A 89 -11.57 11.44 34.93
CA ALA A 89 -10.93 12.51 35.69
C ALA A 89 -11.15 12.35 37.20
N ALA A 90 -12.37 12.04 37.64
CA ALA A 90 -12.70 11.84 39.04
C ALA A 90 -11.94 10.65 39.63
N ARG A 91 -11.86 9.53 38.88
CA ARG A 91 -11.13 8.34 39.33
C ARG A 91 -9.62 8.57 39.44
N ILE A 92 -9.03 9.38 38.55
CA ILE A 92 -7.62 9.75 38.62
C ILE A 92 -7.34 10.62 39.84
N ALA A 93 -8.26 11.52 40.22
CA ALA A 93 -8.11 12.36 41.42
C ALA A 93 -8.15 11.53 42.71
N GLU A 94 -9.09 10.58 42.83
CA GLU A 94 -9.17 9.65 43.95
C GLU A 94 -7.88 8.82 44.10
N LEU A 95 -7.34 8.29 42.98
CA LEU A 95 -6.12 7.49 43.02
C LEU A 95 -4.90 8.30 43.44
N LYS A 96 -4.84 9.59 43.09
CA LYS A 96 -3.76 10.49 43.54
C LYS A 96 -3.83 10.81 45.03
N GLN A 97 -5.03 10.95 45.58
CA GLN A 97 -5.21 11.14 47.03
C GLN A 97 -4.76 9.91 47.80
N LYS A 98 -5.18 8.72 47.37
CA LYS A 98 -4.74 7.46 47.97
C LYS A 98 -3.24 7.24 47.89
N LEU A 99 -2.59 7.70 46.81
CA LEU A 99 -1.14 7.60 46.66
C LEU A 99 -0.41 8.48 47.69
N ASN A 100 -0.89 9.70 47.92
CA ASN A 100 -0.29 10.61 48.88
C ASN A 100 -0.53 10.18 50.34
N GLU A 101 -1.63 9.48 50.64
CA GLU A 101 -1.90 8.90 51.96
C GLU A 101 -1.06 7.65 52.27
N THR A 102 -0.47 7.02 51.24
CA THR A 102 0.43 5.87 51.41
C THR A 102 1.91 6.23 51.54
N ASP A 103 2.25 7.51 51.34
CA ASP A 103 3.62 8.04 51.43
C ASP A 103 3.88 8.81 52.77
N GLU A 104 2.90 8.85 53.69
CA GLU A 104 3.07 9.22 55.12
C GLU A 104 2.97 7.99 56.03
#